data_AF-U7V3A0-F1
#
_entry.id   AF-U7V3A0-F1
#
_cell.length_a   1.000
_cell.length_b   1.000
_cell.length_c   1.000
_cell.angle_alpha   90.00
_cell.angle_beta   90.00
_cell.angle_gamma   90.00
#
_symmetry.space_group_name_H-M   'P 1'
#
loop_
_entity.id
_entity.type
_entity.pdbx_description
1 polymer ?
#
loop_
_entity_poly.entity_id
_entity_poly.type
_entity_poly.pdbx_seq_one_letter_code
_entity_poly.pdbx_strand_id
1 'polypeptide(L)'
;MGNFFLAVLFINTFSLTFGKAYANKGQALSPPEDYQTENGMIVIPLSSLEDMHLHRYLYKAKDGAQMRFFCIKKSEGSYGVVLDACEICGPSGYFERGDDVICKLCDVVMNRGTIGFKGGCNPIPFPYIVHDKKIKIAPKDLDALSYVFK
;
A
#
# COMPACT_ATOMS: atom_id res chain seq x y z
N MET A 1 -52.32 -9.89 10.55
CA MET A 1 -51.12 -10.76 10.36
C MET A 1 -50.23 -10.31 9.21
N GLY A 2 -50.75 -10.00 8.01
CA GLY A 2 -49.92 -9.63 6.83
C GLY A 2 -48.95 -8.44 7.01
N ASN A 3 -49.39 -7.34 7.62
CA ASN A 3 -48.53 -6.15 7.79
C ASN A 3 -47.31 -6.39 8.70
N PHE A 4 -47.44 -7.26 9.70
CA PHE A 4 -46.33 -7.60 10.60
C PHE A 4 -45.27 -8.44 9.88
N PHE A 5 -45.71 -9.43 9.10
CA PHE A 5 -44.80 -10.24 8.28
C PHE A 5 -44.07 -9.41 7.22
N LEU A 6 -44.78 -8.47 6.56
CA LEU A 6 -44.16 -7.55 5.60
C LEU A 6 -43.14 -6.65 6.28
N ALA A 7 -43.45 -6.06 7.44
CA ALA A 7 -42.51 -5.22 8.18
C ALA A 7 -41.23 -5.97 8.57
N VAL A 8 -41.35 -7.21 9.06
CA VAL A 8 -40.19 -8.06 9.41
C VAL A 8 -39.36 -8.38 8.15
N LEU A 9 -40.00 -8.68 7.02
CA LEU A 9 -39.30 -8.94 5.75
C LEU A 9 -38.52 -7.72 5.25
N PHE A 10 -39.13 -6.53 5.35
CA PHE A 10 -38.49 -5.27 4.99
C PHE A 10 -37.30 -4.94 5.89
N ILE A 11 -37.44 -5.11 7.22
CA ILE A 11 -36.34 -4.88 8.17
C ILE A 11 -35.17 -5.83 7.88
N ASN A 12 -35.43 -7.11 7.60
CA ASN A 12 -34.37 -8.08 7.32
C ASN A 12 -33.66 -7.79 6.00
N THR A 13 -34.40 -7.54 4.91
CA THR A 13 -33.80 -7.22 3.61
C THR A 13 -33.01 -5.92 3.67
N PHE A 14 -33.52 -4.91 4.37
CA PHE A 14 -32.80 -3.66 4.60
C PHE A 14 -31.53 -3.88 5.43
N SER A 15 -31.63 -4.60 6.55
CA SER A 15 -30.47 -4.90 7.43
C SER A 15 -29.39 -5.69 6.70
N LEU A 16 -29.75 -6.68 5.90
CA LEU A 16 -28.81 -7.46 5.09
C LEU A 16 -28.16 -6.61 3.99
N THR A 17 -28.92 -5.73 3.35
CA THR A 17 -28.40 -4.84 2.30
C THR A 17 -27.43 -3.82 2.89
N PHE A 18 -27.81 -3.20 4.01
CA PHE A 18 -26.98 -2.21 4.70
C PHE A 18 -25.73 -2.85 5.34
N GLY A 19 -25.89 -4.03 5.95
CA GLY A 19 -24.78 -4.80 6.50
C GLY A 19 -23.79 -5.23 5.43
N LYS A 20 -24.26 -5.69 4.26
CA LYS A 20 -23.38 -5.98 3.11
C LYS A 20 -22.68 -4.74 2.58
N ALA A 21 -23.38 -3.62 2.45
CA ALA A 21 -22.79 -2.37 1.99
C ALA A 21 -21.70 -1.84 2.96
N TYR A 22 -21.94 -1.97 4.27
CA TYR A 22 -20.97 -1.59 5.30
C TYR A 22 -19.76 -2.52 5.33
N ALA A 23 -19.99 -3.84 5.27
CA ALA A 23 -18.93 -4.84 5.22
C ALA A 23 -18.08 -4.75 3.93
N ASN A 24 -18.70 -4.38 2.81
CA ASN A 24 -18.02 -4.21 1.52
C ASN A 24 -17.37 -2.83 1.33
N LYS A 25 -17.38 -1.98 2.36
CA LYS A 25 -16.68 -0.69 2.30
C LYS A 25 -15.18 -0.97 2.35
N GLY A 26 -14.59 -1.20 1.17
CA GLY A 26 -13.20 -1.60 1.00
C GLY A 26 -12.25 -0.70 1.78
N GLN A 27 -11.25 -1.30 2.41
CA GLN A 27 -10.33 -0.59 3.30
C GLN A 27 -9.60 0.50 2.51
N ALA A 28 -9.68 1.75 2.99
CA ALA A 28 -8.98 2.86 2.39
C ALA A 28 -7.46 2.68 2.60
N LEU A 29 -6.68 3.06 1.60
CA LEU A 29 -5.22 3.11 1.76
C LEU A 29 -4.88 4.26 2.72
N SER A 30 -3.88 4.08 3.59
CA SER A 30 -3.37 5.19 4.40
C SER A 30 -2.92 6.34 3.50
N PRO A 31 -3.15 7.59 3.89
CA PRO A 31 -2.76 8.74 3.08
C PRO A 31 -1.23 8.76 2.86
N PRO A 32 -0.75 9.32 1.75
CA PRO A 32 0.69 9.51 1.56
C PRO A 32 1.26 10.48 2.61
N GLU A 33 2.43 10.14 3.11
CA GLU A 33 3.29 10.97 3.94
C GLU A 33 4.23 11.83 3.07
N ASP A 34 4.80 12.85 3.70
CA ASP A 34 5.83 13.70 3.09
C ASP A 34 7.22 13.03 3.16
N TYR A 35 8.05 13.31 2.17
CA TYR A 35 9.46 12.94 2.17
C TYR A 35 10.35 14.15 1.89
N GLN A 36 11.61 14.03 2.27
CA GLN A 36 12.62 15.05 1.99
C GLN A 36 13.39 14.72 0.71
N THR A 37 14.05 15.73 0.16
CA THR A 37 15.02 15.54 -0.93
C THR A 37 16.37 16.10 -0.55
N GLU A 38 17.44 15.35 -0.79
CA GLU A 38 18.82 15.76 -0.54
C GLU A 38 19.68 15.34 -1.74
N ASN A 39 20.44 16.27 -2.32
CA ASN A 39 21.31 16.02 -3.47
C ASN A 39 20.59 15.31 -4.65
N GLY A 40 19.34 15.68 -4.89
CA GLY A 40 18.52 15.09 -5.97
C GLY A 40 17.99 13.68 -5.71
N MET A 41 18.18 13.14 -4.49
CA MET A 41 17.57 11.87 -4.06
C MET A 41 16.41 12.13 -3.12
N ILE A 42 15.40 11.26 -3.16
CA ILE A 42 14.37 11.16 -2.13
C ILE A 42 15.00 10.51 -0.89
N VAL A 43 14.71 11.03 0.28
CA VAL A 43 15.31 10.61 1.56
C VAL A 43 14.23 10.30 2.58
N ILE A 44 14.28 9.07 3.11
CA ILE A 44 13.43 8.58 4.19
C ILE A 44 14.32 8.23 5.40
N PRO A 45 14.18 8.90 6.55
CA PRO A 45 14.94 8.56 7.77
C PRO A 45 14.59 7.15 8.25
N LEU A 46 15.58 6.33 8.63
CA LEU A 46 15.28 4.99 9.17
C LEU A 46 14.44 5.06 10.45
N SER A 47 14.60 6.12 11.25
CA SER A 47 13.83 6.37 12.45
C SER A 47 12.33 6.49 12.21
N SER A 48 11.90 6.86 11.00
CA SER A 48 10.48 6.93 10.67
C SER A 48 9.88 5.54 10.38
N LEU A 49 10.69 4.48 10.30
CA LEU A 49 10.25 3.11 9.99
C LEU A 49 10.42 2.17 11.20
N GLU A 50 10.81 2.70 12.36
CA GLU A 50 11.07 1.91 13.57
C GLU A 50 9.80 1.39 14.24
N ASP A 51 8.64 1.92 13.88
CA ASP A 51 7.33 1.41 14.28
C ASP A 51 6.91 0.13 13.52
N MET A 52 7.71 -0.29 12.53
CA MET A 52 7.49 -1.47 11.68
C MET A 52 6.19 -1.45 10.88
N HIS A 53 5.60 -0.26 10.66
CA HIS A 53 4.41 -0.07 9.85
C HIS A 53 4.74 0.27 8.39
N LEU A 54 3.70 0.20 7.55
CA LEU A 54 3.76 0.64 6.16
C LEU A 54 3.66 2.17 6.07
N HIS A 55 4.74 2.81 5.64
CA HIS A 55 4.79 4.25 5.35
C HIS A 55 4.64 4.50 3.87
N ARG A 56 3.53 5.12 3.47
CA ARG A 56 3.21 5.36 2.07
C ARG A 56 3.66 6.75 1.64
N TYR A 57 4.12 6.87 0.41
CA TYR A 57 4.54 8.12 -0.22
C TYR A 57 3.97 8.26 -1.62
N LEU A 58 3.86 9.50 -2.09
CA LEU A 58 3.41 9.84 -3.45
C LEU A 58 4.52 10.54 -4.23
N TYR A 59 4.96 9.93 -5.31
CA TYR A 59 5.90 10.49 -6.26
C TYR A 59 5.17 10.89 -7.55
N LYS A 60 5.50 12.06 -8.09
CA LYS A 60 5.04 12.46 -9.43
C LYS A 60 6.18 12.24 -10.42
N ALA A 61 6.01 11.26 -11.29
CA ALA A 61 6.97 10.97 -12.36
C ALA A 61 7.05 12.11 -13.38
N LYS A 62 8.15 12.14 -14.14
CA LYS A 62 8.37 13.16 -15.18
C LYS A 62 7.28 13.20 -16.26
N ASP A 63 6.66 12.07 -16.55
CA ASP A 63 5.54 11.96 -17.49
C ASP A 63 4.19 12.36 -16.88
N GLY A 64 4.17 12.79 -15.62
CA GLY A 64 3.00 13.24 -14.89
C GLY A 64 2.28 12.13 -14.11
N ALA A 65 2.69 10.86 -14.22
CA ALA A 65 2.06 9.77 -13.49
C ALA A 65 2.23 9.95 -11.97
N GLN A 66 1.13 9.76 -11.23
CA GLN A 66 1.14 9.74 -9.77
C GLN A 66 1.42 8.32 -9.28
N MET A 67 2.66 8.10 -8.83
CA MET A 67 3.15 6.81 -8.39
C MET A 67 3.16 6.72 -6.87
N ARG A 68 2.50 5.72 -6.33
CA ARG A 68 2.59 5.42 -4.90
C ARG A 68 3.70 4.40 -4.66
N PHE A 69 4.48 4.63 -3.63
CA PHE A 69 5.43 3.64 -3.11
C PHE A 69 5.31 3.60 -1.59
N PHE A 70 5.82 2.55 -0.97
CA PHE A 70 5.89 2.50 0.48
C PHE A 70 7.22 1.94 0.97
N CYS A 71 7.55 2.32 2.20
CA CYS A 71 8.68 1.80 2.95
C CYS A 71 8.16 1.06 4.19
N ILE A 72 8.81 -0.05 4.55
CA ILE A 72 8.50 -0.81 5.77
C ILE A 72 9.77 -1.47 6.32
N LYS A 73 9.95 -1.49 7.65
CA LYS A 73 10.98 -2.29 8.30
C LYS A 73 10.51 -3.74 8.43
N LYS A 74 11.27 -4.67 7.84
CA LYS A 74 10.94 -6.11 7.81
C LYS A 74 11.51 -6.84 9.03
N SER A 75 12.72 -6.45 9.40
CA SER A 75 13.48 -6.93 10.55
C SER A 75 14.58 -5.91 10.88
N GLU A 76 15.37 -6.16 11.93
CA GLU A 76 16.59 -5.38 12.18
C GLU A 76 17.45 -5.26 10.93
N GLY A 77 17.78 -4.02 10.56
CA GLY A 77 18.57 -3.67 9.37
C GLY A 77 17.97 -4.05 8.01
N SER A 78 16.73 -4.53 7.93
CA SER A 78 16.11 -4.99 6.68
C SER A 78 14.86 -4.21 6.33
N TYR A 79 14.80 -3.66 5.12
CA TYR A 79 13.74 -2.77 4.66
C TYR A 79 13.11 -3.27 3.36
N GLY A 80 11.79 -3.08 3.23
CA GLY A 80 11.07 -3.17 1.98
C GLY A 80 10.86 -1.75 1.43
N VAL A 81 11.39 -1.47 0.25
CA VAL A 81 11.19 -0.20 -0.48
C VAL A 81 10.67 -0.57 -1.86
N VAL A 82 9.37 -0.35 -2.06
CA VAL A 82 8.59 -1.01 -3.10
C VAL A 82 7.49 -0.09 -3.61
N LEU A 83 7.07 -0.27 -4.87
CA LEU A 83 5.86 0.36 -5.38
C LEU A 83 4.65 -0.16 -4.62
N ASP A 84 3.64 0.68 -4.44
CA ASP A 84 2.33 0.31 -3.91
C ASP A 84 1.48 -0.34 -5.03
N ALA A 85 2.06 -1.38 -5.65
CA ALA A 85 1.57 -2.09 -6.83
C ALA A 85 2.24 -3.49 -6.95
N CYS A 86 1.56 -4.46 -7.58
CA CYS A 86 2.16 -5.74 -7.98
C CYS A 86 1.93 -6.09 -9.44
N GLU A 87 2.63 -7.13 -9.89
CA GLU A 87 2.57 -7.66 -11.26
C GLU A 87 1.19 -8.24 -11.61
N ILE A 88 0.42 -8.68 -10.61
CA ILE A 88 -0.88 -9.35 -10.82
C ILE A 88 -2.05 -8.37 -10.71
N CYS A 89 -2.04 -7.50 -9.69
CA CYS A 89 -3.17 -6.63 -9.36
C CYS A 89 -2.94 -5.16 -9.75
N GLY A 90 -1.79 -4.84 -10.35
CA GLY A 90 -1.43 -3.49 -10.75
C GLY A 90 -1.38 -2.52 -9.57
N PRO A 91 -1.67 -1.22 -9.78
CA PRO A 91 -1.55 -0.17 -8.77
C PRO A 91 -2.76 -0.11 -7.83
N SER A 92 -3.32 -1.26 -7.43
CA SER A 92 -4.43 -1.35 -6.49
C SER A 92 -4.04 -0.94 -5.06
N GLY A 93 -2.77 -1.16 -4.70
CA GLY A 93 -2.17 -0.81 -3.41
C GLY A 93 -2.32 -1.86 -2.31
N TYR A 94 -1.74 -1.56 -1.15
CA TYR A 94 -1.67 -2.42 0.02
C TYR A 94 -2.16 -1.71 1.28
N PHE A 95 -2.78 -2.44 2.21
CA PHE A 95 -3.19 -1.88 3.51
C PHE A 95 -2.72 -2.79 4.64
N GLU A 96 -2.65 -2.24 5.85
CA GLU A 96 -2.33 -3.02 7.04
C GLU A 96 -3.59 -3.43 7.80
N ARG A 97 -3.58 -4.66 8.31
CA ARG A 97 -4.56 -5.17 9.27
C ARG A 97 -3.80 -5.86 10.40
N GLY A 98 -3.65 -5.17 11.53
CA GLY A 98 -2.66 -5.58 12.52
C GLY A 98 -1.26 -5.47 11.91
N ASP A 99 -0.45 -6.52 12.04
CA ASP A 99 0.91 -6.58 11.50
C ASP A 99 0.97 -7.11 10.05
N ASP A 100 -0.17 -7.50 9.48
CA ASP A 100 -0.21 -8.05 8.13
C ASP A 100 -0.33 -6.95 7.08
N VAL A 101 0.50 -7.02 6.05
CA VAL A 101 0.39 -6.21 4.83
C VAL A 101 -0.44 -6.99 3.81
N ILE A 102 -1.53 -6.42 3.33
CA ILE A 102 -2.53 -7.12 2.51
C ILE A 102 -2.72 -6.39 1.18
N CYS A 103 -2.74 -7.12 0.07
CA CYS A 103 -3.09 -6.54 -1.23
C CYS A 103 -4.56 -6.12 -1.25
N LYS A 104 -4.84 -4.86 -1.61
CA LYS A 104 -6.20 -4.31 -1.61
C LYS A 104 -7.16 -4.99 -2.60
N LEU A 105 -6.65 -5.61 -3.66
CA LEU A 105 -7.50 -6.21 -4.70
C LEU A 105 -7.80 -7.69 -4.46
N CYS A 106 -6.80 -8.49 -4.11
CA CYS A 106 -6.93 -9.94 -4.02
C CYS A 106 -6.90 -10.49 -2.58
N ASP A 107 -6.76 -9.60 -1.57
CA ASP A 107 -6.71 -9.93 -0.15
C ASP A 107 -5.62 -10.94 0.26
N VAL A 108 -4.62 -11.17 -0.60
CA VAL A 108 -3.46 -12.00 -0.26
C VAL A 108 -2.64 -11.26 0.81
N VAL A 109 -2.40 -11.96 1.92
CA VAL A 109 -1.50 -11.52 3.00
C VAL A 109 -0.05 -11.70 2.54
N MET A 110 0.72 -10.63 2.60
CA MET A 110 2.13 -10.63 2.23
C MET A 110 2.97 -11.20 3.36
N ASN A 111 3.87 -12.12 3.04
CA ASN A 111 4.93 -12.45 3.98
C ASN A 111 5.87 -11.25 4.10
N ARG A 112 5.94 -10.65 5.30
CA ARG A 112 6.74 -9.45 5.56
C ARG A 112 8.20 -9.60 5.14
N GLY A 113 8.81 -10.76 5.36
CA GLY A 113 10.19 -11.04 4.96
C GLY A 113 10.40 -10.98 3.44
N THR A 114 9.36 -11.30 2.65
CA THR A 114 9.41 -11.31 1.19
C THR A 114 9.07 -9.97 0.54
N ILE A 115 8.67 -8.95 1.31
CA ILE A 115 8.47 -7.60 0.76
C ILE A 115 9.85 -7.10 0.27
N GLY A 116 9.93 -6.73 -1.01
CA GLY A 116 11.20 -6.40 -1.67
C GLY A 116 11.74 -7.51 -2.58
N PHE A 117 11.11 -8.69 -2.62
CA PHE A 117 11.36 -9.71 -3.64
C PHE A 117 10.32 -9.58 -4.76
N LYS A 118 10.70 -9.92 -5.99
CA LYS A 118 9.82 -9.84 -7.17
C LYS A 118 8.85 -11.03 -7.24
N GLY A 119 7.76 -10.86 -7.99
CA GLY A 119 6.86 -11.94 -8.40
C GLY A 119 5.53 -12.00 -7.67
N GLY A 120 4.48 -12.35 -8.42
CA GLY A 120 3.15 -12.59 -7.89
C GLY A 120 2.52 -11.35 -7.26
N CYS A 121 1.88 -11.51 -6.10
CA CYS A 121 1.28 -10.41 -5.37
C CYS A 121 2.25 -9.65 -4.48
N ASN A 122 3.55 -9.97 -4.46
CA ASN A 122 4.52 -9.15 -3.73
C ASN A 122 4.60 -7.75 -4.37
N PRO A 123 4.71 -6.68 -3.55
CA PRO A 123 4.93 -5.33 -4.04
C PRO A 123 6.20 -5.23 -4.91
N ILE A 124 6.15 -4.50 -6.02
CA ILE A 124 7.25 -4.41 -6.98
C ILE A 124 8.45 -3.66 -6.37
N PRO A 125 9.63 -4.30 -6.20
CA PRO A 125 10.82 -3.61 -5.69
C PRO A 125 11.48 -2.74 -6.75
N PHE A 126 12.14 -1.68 -6.28
CA PHE A 126 13.02 -0.85 -7.09
C PHE A 126 14.32 -0.52 -6.34
N PRO A 127 15.38 -0.09 -7.05
CA PRO A 127 16.67 0.22 -6.42
C PRO A 127 16.58 1.31 -5.34
N TYR A 128 17.29 1.10 -4.23
CA TYR A 128 17.50 2.09 -3.18
C TYR A 128 18.83 1.82 -2.47
N ILE A 129 19.29 2.78 -1.68
CA ILE A 129 20.50 2.67 -0.86
C ILE A 129 20.16 2.97 0.59
N VAL A 130 20.74 2.21 1.52
CA VAL A 130 20.75 2.56 2.95
C VAL A 130 22.11 3.17 3.31
N HIS A 131 22.14 4.43 3.69
CA HIS A 131 23.36 5.15 4.07
C HIS A 131 23.03 6.32 5.01
N ASP A 132 23.90 6.66 5.96
CA ASP A 132 23.68 7.73 6.95
C ASP A 132 22.33 7.63 7.70
N LYS A 133 21.93 6.42 8.09
CA LYS A 133 20.62 6.17 8.74
C LYS A 133 19.42 6.66 7.91
N LYS A 134 19.54 6.63 6.59
CA LYS A 134 18.50 7.02 5.64
C LYS A 134 18.38 5.99 4.52
N ILE A 135 17.16 5.76 4.06
CA ILE A 135 16.89 5.20 2.73
C ILE A 135 16.99 6.35 1.72
N LYS A 136 17.77 6.14 0.67
CA LYS A 136 17.98 7.08 -0.43
C LYS A 136 17.48 6.45 -1.72
N ILE A 137 16.56 7.12 -2.40
CA ILE A 137 15.90 6.66 -3.63
C ILE A 137 16.21 7.65 -4.75
N ALA A 138 16.69 7.15 -5.89
CA ALA A 138 16.92 8.00 -7.04
C ALA A 138 15.60 8.18 -7.83
N PRO A 139 15.11 9.41 -8.06
CA PRO A 139 13.87 9.64 -8.81
C PRO A 139 13.83 8.97 -10.19
N LYS A 140 14.99 8.82 -10.85
CA LYS A 140 15.10 8.12 -12.15
C LYS A 140 14.61 6.67 -12.10
N ASP A 141 14.76 5.99 -10.96
CA ASP A 141 14.38 4.59 -10.81
C ASP A 141 12.87 4.46 -10.65
N LEU A 142 12.22 5.47 -10.05
CA LEU A 142 10.76 5.60 -10.04
C LEU A 142 10.23 6.02 -11.42
N ASP A 143 10.84 7.01 -12.07
CA ASP A 143 10.49 7.44 -13.42
C ASP A 143 10.47 6.26 -14.41
N ALA A 144 11.46 5.36 -14.32
CA ALA A 144 11.55 4.17 -15.18
C ALA A 144 10.39 3.17 -14.99
N LEU A 145 9.66 3.26 -13.87
CA LEU A 145 8.56 2.37 -13.51
C LEU A 145 7.18 3.04 -13.58
N SER A 146 7.10 4.28 -14.10
CA SER A 146 5.84 5.03 -14.18
C SER A 146 4.73 4.32 -14.96
N TYR A 147 5.11 3.45 -15.90
CA TYR A 147 4.19 2.63 -16.68
C TYR A 147 3.32 1.69 -15.84
N VAL A 148 3.73 1.36 -14.60
CA VAL A 148 2.96 0.51 -13.68
C VAL A 148 1.68 1.23 -13.18
N PHE A 149 1.65 2.56 -13.23
CA PHE A 149 0.55 3.39 -12.73
C PHE A 149 -0.29 4.01 -13.86
N LYS A 150 -0.28 3.41 -15.05
CA LYS A 150 -1.03 3.86 -16.23
C LYS A 150 -2.09 2.86 -16.65
#